data_AF-A0A8K0CZV5-F1
#
_entry.id   AF-A0A8K0CZV5-F1
#
_cell.length_a   1.000
_cell.length_b   1.000
_cell.length_c   1.000
_cell.angle_alpha   90.00
_cell.angle_beta   90.00
_cell.angle_gamma   90.00
#
_symmetry.space_group_name_H-M   'P 1'
#
loop_
_entity.id
_entity.type
_entity.pdbx_description
1 polymer ?
#
loop_
_entity_poly.entity_id
_entity_poly.type
_entity_poly.pdbx_seq_one_letter_code
_entity_poly.pdbx_strand_id
1 'polypeptide(L)'
;MNPETENLLNLLFTSEDYAKLEYNVNFNEYLWKIGTLKSDELSKEPNKLKEEKTSILEQTQELAVSNYKTFIQTAECSRDLFESFNSIEERLNNLLENMPEFEEKCQRFATNTSGINMLRRLNSLTLTRSAQLLEILELPQLMDSFIKDGLYEDALELATYVRRLYAKHPDIPIFESIVEEINKTWLIMLHHLLAQLKQDIQLSRCLQIVSYLRRMEVFTEAELRLKFLQTRELWLKQSLNSIVESCANHRLNKIIEVTRVNLFSIITQYKAIFNDDEHGPLTSLKNQNINQNIIFFSWIRDQIFDFLNTLENELTTEVTSIESILGQCMYFGLSFSRVGCDFRAAMVPIFNKAIACNFQTAILKATRNFEKNMERFTLINKNHPNVPWKNKSSDPIQPPETLLEFYPLAEYLNQVLAAFNELRLCPPLAIIKDVINCLEESLMVISRAILVLYGQEQQAFTSNSKDAFIRLCLCFVDDLIPYMQKCINIIYPPNFVSSHISCSVQNLQKEGIISLDKNQVIEPLKHLLPVKIEPVVNTDVVQLDDKDNIENSGENCSVDKVENSDTDKDFVPIVEQS
;
A
#
# COMPACT_ATOMS: atom_id res chain seq x y z
N MET A 1 -117.73 -82.28 -43.65
CA MET A 1 -117.60 -83.38 -44.61
C MET A 1 -118.99 -83.81 -45.07
N ASN A 2 -119.13 -84.36 -46.29
CA ASN A 2 -120.40 -84.90 -46.78
C ASN A 2 -120.80 -86.15 -45.95
N PRO A 3 -122.09 -86.41 -45.71
CA PRO A 3 -122.54 -87.58 -44.95
C PRO A 3 -122.11 -88.93 -45.58
N GLU A 4 -121.84 -88.95 -46.89
CA GLU A 4 -121.34 -90.14 -47.59
C GLU A 4 -119.85 -90.42 -47.34
N THR A 5 -119.02 -89.38 -47.17
CA THR A 5 -117.59 -89.54 -46.86
C THR A 5 -117.35 -90.06 -45.44
N GLU A 6 -118.23 -89.69 -44.50
CA GLU A 6 -118.17 -90.13 -43.11
C GLU A 6 -118.53 -91.62 -42.97
N ASN A 7 -119.49 -92.10 -43.76
CA ASN A 7 -119.83 -93.53 -43.84
C ASN A 7 -118.71 -94.38 -44.48
N LEU A 8 -118.00 -93.86 -45.49
CA LEU A 8 -116.90 -94.58 -46.15
C LEU A 8 -115.67 -94.71 -45.24
N LEU A 9 -115.34 -93.66 -44.49
CA LEU A 9 -114.26 -93.67 -43.52
C LEU A 9 -114.57 -94.63 -42.35
N ASN A 10 -115.83 -94.69 -41.88
CA ASN A 10 -116.26 -95.61 -40.82
C ASN A 10 -116.26 -97.09 -41.24
N LEU A 11 -116.26 -97.37 -42.55
CA LEU A 11 -116.12 -98.73 -43.09
C LEU A 11 -114.65 -99.17 -43.20
N LEU A 12 -113.72 -98.22 -43.41
CA LEU A 12 -112.30 -98.49 -43.66
C LEU A 12 -111.43 -98.44 -42.40
N PHE A 13 -111.84 -97.69 -41.36
CA PHE A 13 -111.10 -97.55 -40.11
C PHE A 13 -112.03 -97.76 -38.90
N THR A 14 -111.62 -98.62 -37.96
CA THR A 14 -112.32 -98.76 -36.66
C THR A 14 -112.28 -97.45 -35.90
N SER A 15 -113.41 -97.05 -35.33
CA SER A 15 -113.80 -95.71 -34.87
C SER A 15 -112.92 -95.00 -33.82
N GLU A 16 -111.73 -95.49 -33.47
CA GLU A 16 -110.87 -94.89 -32.43
C GLU A 16 -109.68 -94.05 -32.95
N ASP A 17 -109.35 -94.06 -34.25
CA ASP A 17 -108.15 -93.39 -34.78
C ASP A 17 -108.38 -91.99 -35.43
N TYR A 18 -109.61 -91.49 -35.43
CA TYR A 18 -109.97 -90.27 -36.19
C TYR A 18 -109.29 -88.98 -35.71
N ALA A 19 -109.08 -88.81 -34.41
CA ALA A 19 -108.61 -87.53 -33.86
C ALA A 19 -107.13 -87.21 -34.18
N LYS A 20 -106.33 -88.20 -34.59
CA LYS A 20 -104.89 -88.01 -34.87
C LYS A 20 -104.56 -87.75 -36.33
N LEU A 21 -105.53 -87.88 -37.24
CA LEU A 21 -105.31 -87.85 -38.69
C LEU A 21 -105.61 -86.48 -39.34
N GLU A 22 -106.26 -85.56 -38.62
CA GLU A 22 -106.56 -84.20 -39.12
C GLU A 22 -105.33 -83.32 -39.35
N TYR A 23 -104.16 -83.63 -38.76
CA TYR A 23 -102.97 -82.77 -38.81
C TYR A 23 -101.93 -83.15 -39.87
N ASN A 24 -102.17 -84.18 -40.69
CA ASN A 24 -101.20 -84.63 -41.68
C ASN A 24 -101.61 -84.23 -43.09
N VAL A 25 -100.91 -83.26 -43.69
CA VAL A 25 -101.21 -82.66 -45.01
C VAL A 25 -101.31 -83.73 -46.11
N ASN A 26 -100.56 -84.82 -45.97
CA ASN A 26 -100.53 -85.93 -46.94
C ASN A 26 -101.70 -86.93 -46.80
N PHE A 27 -102.54 -86.80 -45.76
CA PHE A 27 -103.64 -87.74 -45.52
C PHE A 27 -104.80 -87.54 -46.51
N ASN A 28 -105.09 -86.29 -46.89
CA ASN A 28 -106.13 -85.98 -47.87
C ASN A 28 -105.78 -86.44 -49.30
N GLU A 29 -104.50 -86.38 -49.70
CA GLU A 29 -104.05 -86.91 -51.00
C GLU A 29 -104.19 -88.44 -51.06
N TYR A 30 -103.92 -89.11 -49.93
CA TYR A 30 -104.04 -90.55 -49.83
C TYR A 30 -105.51 -91.02 -49.90
N LEU A 31 -106.43 -90.30 -49.26
CA LEU A 31 -107.88 -90.56 -49.36
C LEU A 31 -108.42 -90.42 -50.79
N TRP A 32 -107.93 -89.43 -51.54
CA TRP A 32 -108.27 -89.27 -52.96
C TRP A 32 -107.80 -90.46 -53.80
N LYS A 33 -106.62 -91.01 -53.48
CA LYS A 33 -106.08 -92.21 -54.11
C LYS A 33 -106.94 -93.44 -53.85
N ILE A 34 -107.38 -93.64 -52.60
CA ILE A 34 -108.28 -94.74 -52.20
C ILE A 34 -109.62 -94.67 -52.96
N GLY A 35 -110.17 -93.46 -53.17
CA GLY A 35 -111.42 -93.25 -53.91
C GLY A 35 -111.38 -93.61 -55.40
N THR A 36 -110.18 -93.79 -55.98
CA THR A 36 -110.00 -94.15 -57.41
C THR A 36 -109.73 -95.64 -57.66
N LEU A 37 -109.65 -96.45 -56.59
CA LEU A 37 -109.29 -97.87 -56.67
C LEU A 37 -110.54 -98.76 -56.79
N LYS A 38 -110.43 -99.85 -57.56
CA LYS A 38 -111.54 -100.81 -57.81
C LYS A 38 -111.67 -101.81 -56.65
N SER A 39 -112.86 -102.36 -56.43
CA SER A 39 -113.24 -103.16 -55.24
C SER A 39 -112.28 -104.30 -54.85
N ASP A 40 -111.59 -104.93 -55.80
CA ASP A 40 -110.62 -106.01 -55.52
C ASP A 40 -109.29 -105.49 -54.96
N GLU A 41 -108.87 -104.27 -55.29
CA GLU A 41 -107.60 -103.67 -54.83
C GLU A 41 -107.75 -103.05 -53.43
N LEU A 42 -108.93 -102.49 -53.11
CA LEU A 42 -109.25 -101.93 -51.80
C LEU A 42 -109.16 -102.99 -50.68
N SER A 43 -109.52 -104.24 -51.00
CA SER A 43 -109.47 -105.36 -50.04
C SER A 43 -108.03 -105.78 -49.65
N LYS A 44 -107.03 -105.47 -50.49
CA LYS A 44 -105.62 -105.84 -50.28
C LYS A 44 -104.76 -104.70 -49.72
N GLU A 45 -105.24 -103.46 -49.82
CA GLU A 45 -104.56 -102.25 -49.35
C GLU A 45 -104.24 -102.22 -47.85
N PRO A 46 -105.12 -102.67 -46.91
CA PRO A 46 -104.76 -102.70 -45.48
C PRO A 46 -103.61 -103.67 -45.16
N ASN A 47 -103.44 -104.75 -45.94
CA ASN A 47 -102.30 -105.65 -45.79
C ASN A 47 -101.01 -105.02 -46.32
N LYS A 48 -101.06 -104.31 -47.46
CA LYS A 48 -99.91 -103.53 -47.97
C LYS A 48 -99.46 -102.45 -46.99
N LEU A 49 -100.40 -101.69 -46.42
CA LEU A 49 -100.08 -100.65 -45.43
C LEU A 49 -99.47 -101.25 -44.15
N LYS A 50 -99.94 -102.42 -43.71
CA LYS A 50 -99.32 -103.14 -42.59
C LYS A 50 -97.89 -103.54 -42.91
N GLU A 51 -97.65 -104.14 -44.08
CA GLU A 51 -96.31 -104.53 -44.54
C GLU A 51 -95.36 -103.33 -44.68
N GLU A 52 -95.85 -102.22 -45.25
CA GLU A 52 -95.06 -100.98 -45.43
C GLU A 52 -94.76 -100.30 -44.08
N LYS A 53 -95.71 -100.30 -43.13
CA LYS A 53 -95.47 -99.81 -41.77
C LYS A 53 -94.43 -100.67 -41.04
N THR A 54 -94.51 -102.00 -41.14
CA THR A 54 -93.49 -102.87 -40.55
C THR A 54 -92.13 -102.64 -41.21
N SER A 55 -92.08 -102.44 -42.52
CA SER A 55 -90.81 -102.16 -43.23
C SER A 55 -90.21 -100.82 -42.82
N ILE A 56 -91.00 -99.75 -42.68
CA ILE A 56 -90.50 -98.45 -42.21
C ILE A 56 -90.06 -98.52 -40.74
N LEU A 57 -90.78 -99.26 -39.89
CA LEU A 57 -90.36 -99.48 -38.51
C LEU A 57 -89.05 -100.26 -38.42
N GLU A 58 -88.89 -101.31 -39.22
CA GLU A 58 -87.65 -102.07 -39.32
C GLU A 58 -86.53 -101.18 -39.87
N GLN A 59 -86.76 -100.38 -40.92
CA GLN A 59 -85.77 -99.44 -41.45
C GLN A 59 -85.40 -98.36 -40.44
N THR A 60 -86.34 -97.84 -39.65
CA THR A 60 -86.07 -96.80 -38.65
C THR A 60 -85.36 -97.39 -37.44
N GLN A 61 -85.71 -98.61 -37.02
CA GLN A 61 -84.97 -99.34 -35.99
C GLN A 61 -83.58 -99.73 -36.49
N GLU A 62 -83.44 -100.17 -37.74
CA GLU A 62 -82.16 -100.50 -38.34
C GLU A 62 -81.30 -99.24 -38.53
N LEU A 63 -81.88 -98.09 -38.86
CA LEU A 63 -81.16 -96.80 -38.91
C LEU A 63 -80.75 -96.32 -37.50
N ALA A 64 -81.66 -96.45 -36.52
CA ALA A 64 -81.39 -96.12 -35.13
C ALA A 64 -80.35 -97.05 -34.52
N VAL A 65 -80.36 -98.35 -34.82
CA VAL A 65 -79.40 -99.35 -34.31
C VAL A 65 -78.09 -99.33 -35.10
N SER A 66 -78.10 -99.09 -36.41
CA SER A 66 -76.86 -98.94 -37.18
C SER A 66 -76.12 -97.65 -36.82
N ASN A 67 -76.84 -96.59 -36.44
CA ASN A 67 -76.26 -95.27 -36.15
C ASN A 67 -76.46 -94.79 -34.70
N TYR A 68 -76.86 -95.63 -33.73
CA TYR A 68 -77.06 -95.19 -32.33
C TYR A 68 -75.78 -94.60 -31.74
N LYS A 69 -74.62 -95.14 -32.15
CA LYS A 69 -73.31 -94.65 -31.72
C LYS A 69 -73.08 -93.21 -32.17
N THR A 70 -73.50 -92.87 -33.38
CA THR A 70 -73.40 -91.51 -33.92
C THR A 70 -74.33 -90.55 -33.17
N PHE A 71 -75.54 -90.98 -32.80
CA PHE A 71 -76.46 -90.16 -32.00
C PHE A 71 -75.97 -89.93 -30.57
N ILE A 72 -75.47 -90.98 -29.90
CA ILE A 72 -74.88 -90.85 -28.56
C ILE A 72 -73.65 -89.94 -28.62
N GLN A 73 -72.75 -90.16 -29.58
CA GLN A 73 -71.58 -89.31 -29.77
C GLN A 73 -71.95 -87.85 -30.07
N THR A 74 -73.01 -87.61 -30.84
CA THR A 74 -73.46 -86.24 -31.14
C THR A 74 -74.04 -85.57 -29.89
N ALA A 75 -74.80 -86.31 -29.08
CA ALA A 75 -75.36 -85.79 -27.83
C ALA A 75 -74.28 -85.56 -26.75
N GLU A 76 -73.30 -86.47 -26.65
CA GLU A 76 -72.12 -86.33 -25.78
C GLU A 76 -71.26 -85.15 -26.23
N CYS A 77 -70.89 -85.05 -27.51
CA CYS A 77 -70.18 -83.89 -28.04
C CYS A 77 -70.94 -82.59 -27.83
N SER A 78 -72.27 -82.58 -27.95
CA SER A 78 -73.07 -81.38 -27.69
C SER A 78 -73.06 -80.99 -26.21
N ARG A 79 -73.02 -81.96 -25.29
CA ARG A 79 -72.91 -81.71 -23.85
C ARG A 79 -71.51 -81.20 -23.50
N ASP A 80 -70.46 -81.85 -24.02
CA ASP A 80 -69.07 -81.43 -23.83
C ASP A 80 -68.83 -80.02 -24.38
N LEU A 81 -69.44 -79.70 -25.53
CA LEU A 81 -69.42 -78.35 -26.09
C LEU A 81 -70.09 -77.34 -25.16
N PHE A 82 -71.27 -77.68 -24.62
CA PHE A 82 -71.99 -76.78 -23.72
C PHE A 82 -71.21 -76.52 -22.41
N GLU A 83 -70.63 -77.55 -21.82
CA GLU A 83 -69.74 -77.41 -20.64
C GLU A 83 -68.49 -76.58 -20.97
N SER A 84 -67.89 -76.81 -22.15
CA SER A 84 -66.75 -76.04 -22.62
C SER A 84 -67.10 -74.57 -22.84
N PHE A 85 -68.28 -74.27 -23.41
CA PHE A 85 -68.75 -72.89 -23.59
C PHE A 85 -68.97 -72.18 -22.26
N ASN A 86 -69.58 -72.86 -21.28
CA ASN A 86 -69.75 -72.28 -19.94
C ASN A 86 -68.39 -72.02 -19.27
N SER A 87 -67.41 -72.91 -19.43
CA SER A 87 -66.05 -72.66 -18.92
C SER A 87 -65.36 -71.49 -19.63
N ILE A 88 -65.58 -71.33 -20.94
CA ILE A 88 -65.08 -70.19 -21.71
C ILE A 88 -65.72 -68.89 -21.21
N GLU A 89 -67.04 -68.89 -20.98
CA GLU A 89 -67.77 -67.73 -20.47
C GLU A 89 -67.26 -67.32 -19.09
N GLU A 90 -67.07 -68.27 -18.17
CA GLU A 90 -66.53 -68.01 -16.84
C GLU A 90 -65.10 -67.43 -16.90
N ARG A 91 -64.24 -67.98 -17.78
CA ARG A 91 -62.87 -67.46 -17.98
C ARG A 91 -62.89 -66.07 -18.62
N LEU A 92 -63.81 -65.80 -19.53
CA LEU A 92 -63.95 -64.51 -20.20
C LEU A 92 -64.43 -63.44 -19.20
N ASN A 93 -65.39 -63.78 -18.34
CA ASN A 93 -65.87 -62.89 -17.28
C ASN A 93 -64.76 -62.57 -16.28
N ASN A 94 -64.01 -63.58 -15.83
CA ASN A 94 -62.82 -63.37 -15.00
C ASN A 94 -61.78 -62.46 -15.68
N LEU A 95 -61.56 -62.60 -16.98
CA LEU A 95 -60.64 -61.71 -17.71
C LEU A 95 -61.17 -60.28 -17.78
N LEU A 96 -62.46 -60.10 -18.04
CA LEU A 96 -63.11 -58.78 -18.07
C LEU A 96 -63.08 -58.07 -16.72
N GLU A 97 -63.18 -58.81 -15.62
CA GLU A 97 -63.06 -58.26 -14.26
C GLU A 97 -61.61 -57.91 -13.88
N ASN A 98 -60.63 -58.76 -14.24
CA ASN A 98 -59.24 -58.57 -13.84
C ASN A 98 -58.44 -57.60 -14.76
N MET A 99 -58.86 -57.41 -16.01
CA MET A 99 -58.17 -56.54 -16.97
C MET A 99 -58.11 -55.06 -16.53
N PRO A 100 -59.20 -54.45 -16.01
CA PRO A 100 -59.17 -53.08 -15.50
C PRO A 100 -58.27 -52.93 -14.27
N GLU A 101 -58.28 -53.90 -13.35
CA GLU A 101 -57.40 -53.89 -12.17
C GLU A 101 -55.92 -54.01 -12.58
N PHE A 102 -55.63 -54.82 -13.59
CA PHE A 102 -54.30 -54.92 -14.18
C PHE A 102 -53.87 -53.60 -14.84
N GLU A 103 -54.76 -52.97 -15.63
CA GLU A 103 -54.49 -51.69 -16.26
C GLU A 103 -54.21 -50.60 -15.20
N GLU A 104 -55.03 -50.52 -14.14
CA GLU A 104 -54.83 -49.56 -13.06
C GLU A 104 -53.48 -49.78 -12.36
N LYS A 105 -53.13 -51.04 -12.04
CA LYS A 105 -51.82 -51.38 -11.45
C LYS A 105 -50.66 -51.04 -12.38
N CYS A 106 -50.80 -51.26 -13.68
CA CYS A 106 -49.80 -50.89 -14.67
C CYS A 106 -49.63 -49.36 -14.79
N GLN A 107 -50.72 -48.60 -14.80
CA GLN A 107 -50.67 -47.14 -14.79
C GLN A 107 -49.99 -46.61 -13.52
N ARG A 108 -50.36 -47.17 -12.36
CA ARG A 108 -49.78 -46.80 -11.06
C ARG A 108 -48.30 -47.18 -10.97
N PHE A 109 -47.92 -48.33 -11.53
CA PHE A 109 -46.53 -48.74 -11.68
C PHE A 109 -45.77 -47.80 -12.61
N ALA A 110 -46.34 -47.41 -13.74
CA ALA A 110 -45.73 -46.47 -14.69
C ALA A 110 -45.49 -45.10 -14.04
N THR A 111 -46.48 -44.54 -13.33
CA THR A 111 -46.31 -43.26 -12.61
C THR A 111 -45.23 -43.36 -11.54
N ASN A 112 -45.25 -44.40 -10.69
CA ASN A 112 -44.26 -44.56 -9.63
C ASN A 112 -42.85 -44.79 -10.19
N THR A 113 -42.74 -45.61 -11.24
CA THR A 113 -41.45 -45.93 -11.88
C THR A 113 -40.90 -44.75 -12.66
N SER A 114 -41.74 -43.86 -13.20
CA SER A 114 -41.28 -42.65 -13.90
C SER A 114 -40.50 -41.71 -12.97
N GLY A 115 -40.97 -41.49 -11.74
CA GLY A 115 -40.29 -40.68 -10.74
C GLY A 115 -38.98 -41.32 -10.27
N ILE A 116 -38.99 -42.63 -10.03
CA ILE A 116 -37.78 -43.40 -9.67
C ILE A 116 -36.76 -43.38 -10.81
N ASN A 117 -37.19 -43.56 -12.06
CA ASN A 117 -36.32 -43.47 -13.22
C ASN A 117 -35.74 -42.07 -13.39
N MET A 118 -36.51 -41.02 -13.13
CA MET A 118 -36.01 -39.65 -13.15
C MET A 118 -34.94 -39.43 -12.08
N LEU A 119 -35.19 -39.85 -10.83
CA LEU A 119 -34.19 -39.77 -9.74
C LEU A 119 -32.94 -40.60 -10.04
N ARG A 120 -33.10 -41.83 -10.57
CA ARG A 120 -31.98 -42.68 -10.97
C ARG A 120 -31.18 -42.03 -12.10
N ARG A 121 -31.85 -41.44 -13.09
CA ARG A 121 -31.22 -40.70 -14.18
C ARG A 121 -30.42 -39.51 -13.64
N LEU A 122 -31.00 -38.72 -12.74
CA LEU A 122 -30.32 -37.60 -12.09
C LEU A 122 -29.11 -38.08 -11.29
N ASN A 123 -29.26 -39.11 -10.46
CA ASN A 123 -28.15 -39.68 -9.70
C ASN A 123 -27.05 -40.23 -10.61
N SER A 124 -27.39 -40.93 -11.69
CA SER A 124 -26.41 -41.40 -12.67
C SER A 124 -25.70 -40.23 -13.35
N LEU A 125 -26.41 -39.16 -13.72
CA LEU A 125 -25.81 -37.93 -14.28
C LEU A 125 -24.85 -37.27 -13.28
N THR A 126 -25.29 -37.07 -12.03
CA THR A 126 -24.47 -36.49 -10.96
C THR A 126 -23.22 -37.33 -10.70
N LEU A 127 -23.35 -38.66 -10.68
CA LEU A 127 -22.23 -39.56 -10.45
C LEU A 127 -21.24 -39.54 -11.62
N THR A 128 -21.75 -39.49 -12.87
CA THR A 128 -20.91 -39.38 -14.08
C THR A 128 -20.16 -38.03 -14.13
N ARG A 129 -20.77 -36.96 -13.61
CA ARG A 129 -20.20 -35.60 -13.59
C ARG A 129 -19.58 -35.21 -12.24
N SER A 130 -19.48 -36.16 -11.31
CA SER A 130 -19.07 -35.90 -9.92
C SER A 130 -17.67 -35.29 -9.82
N ALA A 131 -16.72 -35.74 -10.64
CA ALA A 131 -15.37 -35.18 -10.69
C ALA A 131 -15.37 -33.69 -11.11
N GLN A 132 -16.16 -33.34 -12.13
CA GLN A 132 -16.26 -31.95 -12.60
C GLN A 132 -16.98 -31.05 -11.59
N LEU A 133 -17.94 -31.59 -10.83
CA LEU A 133 -18.57 -30.87 -9.73
C LEU A 133 -17.59 -30.66 -8.57
N LEU A 134 -16.76 -31.66 -8.28
CA LEU A 134 -15.73 -31.56 -7.25
C LEU A 134 -14.69 -30.48 -7.58
N GLU A 135 -14.23 -30.41 -8.84
CA GLU A 135 -13.31 -29.35 -9.30
C GLU A 135 -13.85 -27.95 -9.01
N ILE A 136 -15.17 -27.73 -9.18
CA ILE A 136 -15.81 -26.44 -8.88
C ILE A 136 -15.87 -26.18 -7.37
N LEU A 137 -16.15 -27.21 -6.58
CA LEU A 137 -16.18 -27.11 -5.11
C LEU A 137 -14.80 -26.93 -4.49
N GLU A 138 -13.74 -27.32 -5.19
CA GLU A 138 -12.34 -27.17 -4.76
C GLU A 138 -11.75 -25.78 -5.10
N LEU A 139 -12.43 -24.93 -5.89
CA LEU A 139 -11.92 -23.60 -6.27
C LEU A 139 -11.54 -22.71 -5.08
N PRO A 140 -12.29 -22.66 -3.96
CA PRO A 140 -11.86 -21.92 -2.76
C PRO A 140 -10.55 -22.46 -2.15
N GLN A 141 -10.38 -23.79 -2.12
CA GLN A 141 -9.15 -24.40 -1.60
C GLN A 141 -7.96 -24.12 -2.53
N LEU A 142 -8.19 -24.13 -3.84
CA LEU A 142 -7.19 -23.77 -4.82
C LEU A 142 -6.77 -22.30 -4.67
N MET A 143 -7.72 -21.40 -4.43
CA MET A 143 -7.47 -19.98 -4.15
C MET A 143 -6.56 -19.81 -2.92
N ASP A 144 -6.85 -20.53 -1.83
CA ASP A 144 -6.03 -20.51 -0.63
C ASP A 144 -4.59 -20.99 -0.91
N SER A 145 -4.43 -22.02 -1.75
CA SER A 145 -3.10 -22.53 -2.11
C SER A 145 -2.32 -21.53 -2.95
N PHE A 146 -2.94 -20.93 -3.99
CA PHE A 146 -2.28 -19.90 -4.81
C PHE A 146 -1.78 -18.71 -3.97
N ILE A 147 -2.56 -18.26 -3.00
CA ILE A 147 -2.19 -17.14 -2.14
C ILE A 147 -1.07 -17.49 -1.17
N LYS A 148 -1.04 -18.73 -0.65
CA LYS A 148 0.04 -19.25 0.21
C LYS A 148 1.35 -19.41 -0.57
N ASP A 149 1.26 -19.88 -1.81
CA ASP A 149 2.42 -20.11 -2.70
C ASP A 149 2.92 -18.81 -3.37
N GLY A 150 2.21 -17.69 -3.20
CA GLY A 150 2.56 -16.39 -3.78
C GLY A 150 2.26 -16.25 -5.28
N LEU A 151 1.46 -17.18 -5.82
CA LEU A 151 0.97 -17.21 -7.20
C LEU A 151 -0.24 -16.26 -7.35
N TYR A 152 0.04 -14.97 -7.18
CA TYR A 152 -1.02 -13.94 -7.16
C TYR A 152 -1.73 -13.76 -8.50
N GLU A 153 -1.07 -14.06 -9.62
CA GLU A 153 -1.72 -13.92 -10.93
C GLU A 153 -2.78 -14.99 -11.17
N ASP A 154 -2.46 -16.23 -10.85
CA ASP A 154 -3.42 -17.35 -10.94
C ASP A 154 -4.59 -17.12 -9.97
N ALA A 155 -4.33 -16.56 -8.79
CA ALA A 155 -5.37 -16.15 -7.85
C ALA A 155 -6.30 -15.06 -8.43
N LEU A 156 -5.76 -14.03 -9.07
CA LEU A 156 -6.56 -12.98 -9.73
C LEU A 156 -7.43 -13.56 -10.85
N GLU A 157 -6.87 -14.43 -11.69
CA GLU A 157 -7.62 -15.11 -12.75
C GLU A 157 -8.75 -15.98 -12.21
N LEU A 158 -8.46 -16.78 -11.16
CA LEU A 158 -9.44 -17.62 -10.49
C LEU A 158 -10.62 -16.81 -9.92
N ALA A 159 -10.34 -15.68 -9.25
CA ALA A 159 -11.40 -14.79 -8.76
C ALA A 159 -12.28 -14.27 -9.90
N THR A 160 -11.69 -13.85 -11.03
CA THR A 160 -12.47 -13.38 -12.18
C THR A 160 -13.32 -14.48 -12.80
N TYR A 161 -12.78 -15.72 -12.85
CA TYR A 161 -13.51 -16.88 -13.33
C TYR A 161 -14.74 -17.18 -12.47
N VAL A 162 -14.57 -17.23 -11.14
CA VAL A 162 -15.68 -17.55 -10.24
C VAL A 162 -16.74 -16.45 -10.20
N ARG A 163 -16.33 -15.17 -10.20
CA ARG A 163 -17.28 -14.05 -10.32
C ARG A 163 -18.09 -14.12 -11.63
N ARG A 164 -17.43 -14.47 -12.75
CA ARG A 164 -18.10 -14.67 -14.04
C ARG A 164 -19.05 -15.87 -14.02
N LEU A 165 -18.68 -16.93 -13.31
CA LEU A 165 -19.48 -18.14 -13.18
C LEU A 165 -20.78 -17.87 -12.39
N TYR A 166 -20.68 -17.16 -11.26
CA TYR A 166 -21.84 -16.69 -10.50
C TYR A 166 -22.72 -15.73 -11.32
N ALA A 167 -22.13 -14.76 -12.04
CA ALA A 167 -22.88 -13.82 -12.87
C ALA A 167 -23.68 -14.50 -14.00
N LYS A 168 -23.20 -15.64 -14.52
CA LYS A 168 -23.92 -16.43 -15.53
C LYS A 168 -25.05 -17.30 -14.95
N HIS A 169 -24.91 -17.71 -13.69
CA HIS A 169 -25.82 -18.64 -13.03
C HIS A 169 -26.15 -18.18 -11.59
N PRO A 170 -26.82 -17.03 -11.42
CA PRO A 170 -27.14 -16.50 -10.10
C PRO A 170 -28.18 -17.34 -9.35
N ASP A 171 -28.94 -18.18 -10.06
CA ASP A 171 -30.02 -19.00 -9.51
C ASP A 171 -29.50 -20.17 -8.63
N ILE A 172 -28.19 -20.43 -8.63
CA ILE A 172 -27.58 -21.59 -7.96
C ILE A 172 -26.91 -21.13 -6.64
N PRO A 173 -27.44 -21.49 -5.47
CA PRO A 173 -26.95 -21.00 -4.16
C PRO A 173 -25.50 -21.40 -3.85
N ILE A 174 -25.03 -22.53 -4.39
CA ILE A 174 -23.65 -23.00 -4.16
C ILE A 174 -22.65 -21.99 -4.73
N PHE A 175 -22.94 -21.35 -5.87
CA PHE A 175 -22.03 -20.37 -6.46
C PHE A 175 -21.95 -19.09 -5.64
N GLU A 176 -23.03 -18.70 -4.96
CA GLU A 176 -23.01 -17.61 -3.99
C GLU A 176 -22.05 -17.92 -2.83
N SER A 177 -22.16 -19.12 -2.24
CA SER A 177 -21.26 -19.58 -1.17
C SER A 177 -19.79 -19.61 -1.59
N ILE A 178 -19.48 -20.08 -2.81
CA ILE A 178 -18.10 -20.12 -3.32
C ILE A 178 -17.56 -18.69 -3.52
N VAL A 179 -18.38 -17.77 -4.06
CA VAL A 179 -17.99 -16.36 -4.21
C VAL A 179 -17.71 -15.71 -2.85
N GLU A 180 -18.53 -15.97 -1.84
CA GLU A 180 -18.30 -15.48 -0.47
C GLU A 180 -16.99 -15.98 0.13
N GLU A 181 -16.68 -17.27 -0.02
CA GLU A 181 -15.42 -17.84 0.44
C GLU A 181 -14.21 -17.21 -0.27
N ILE A 182 -14.28 -17.06 -1.59
CA ILE A 182 -13.23 -16.41 -2.36
C ILE A 182 -13.06 -14.95 -1.94
N ASN A 183 -14.13 -14.23 -1.64
CA ASN A 183 -14.04 -12.85 -1.15
C ASN A 183 -13.37 -12.77 0.24
N LYS A 184 -13.52 -13.78 1.10
CA LYS A 184 -12.77 -13.85 2.37
C LYS A 184 -11.28 -14.03 2.10
N THR A 185 -10.88 -14.95 1.23
CA THR A 185 -9.46 -15.15 0.90
C THR A 185 -8.88 -13.96 0.11
N TRP A 186 -9.70 -13.26 -0.68
CA TRP A 186 -9.33 -12.02 -1.37
C TRP A 186 -8.82 -10.94 -0.39
N LEU A 187 -9.47 -10.79 0.76
CA LEU A 187 -9.02 -9.87 1.80
C LEU A 187 -7.70 -10.33 2.43
N ILE A 188 -7.46 -11.64 2.56
CA ILE A 188 -6.18 -12.17 3.05
C ILE A 188 -5.05 -11.83 2.07
N MET A 189 -5.27 -12.03 0.77
CA MET A 189 -4.32 -11.64 -0.28
C MET A 189 -3.99 -10.15 -0.22
N LEU A 190 -5.00 -9.29 -0.04
CA LEU A 190 -4.80 -7.85 0.13
C LEU A 190 -3.85 -7.54 1.30
N HIS A 191 -4.05 -8.18 2.46
CA HIS A 191 -3.18 -7.99 3.61
C HIS A 191 -1.75 -8.48 3.35
N HIS A 192 -1.58 -9.63 2.68
CA HIS A 192 -0.26 -10.14 2.28
C HIS A 192 0.48 -9.17 1.35
N LEU A 193 -0.20 -8.64 0.33
CA LEU A 193 0.39 -7.68 -0.61
C LEU A 193 0.79 -6.38 0.09
N LEU A 194 -0.08 -5.84 0.94
CA LEU A 194 0.23 -4.63 1.74
C LEU A 194 1.36 -4.89 2.75
N ALA A 195 1.47 -6.09 3.32
CA ALA A 195 2.57 -6.46 4.19
C ALA A 195 3.92 -6.51 3.44
N GLN A 196 3.93 -7.00 2.20
CA GLN A 196 5.12 -6.96 1.34
C GLN A 196 5.57 -5.51 1.04
N LEU A 197 4.62 -4.58 0.84
CA LEU A 197 4.95 -3.15 0.64
C LEU A 197 5.60 -2.49 1.87
N LYS A 198 5.42 -3.06 3.08
CA LYS A 198 6.05 -2.57 4.32
C LYS A 198 7.50 -3.05 4.50
N GLN A 199 8.04 -3.83 3.57
CA GLN A 199 9.41 -4.34 3.63
C GLN A 199 10.33 -3.56 2.69
N ASP A 200 11.64 -3.80 2.77
CA ASP A 200 12.54 -3.31 1.74
C ASP A 200 12.33 -4.12 0.45
N ILE A 201 11.95 -3.44 -0.62
CA ILE A 201 11.53 -4.06 -1.87
C ILE A 201 12.10 -3.33 -3.07
N GLN A 202 12.45 -4.10 -4.10
CA GLN A 202 12.91 -3.56 -5.38
C GLN A 202 11.76 -2.93 -6.17
N LEU A 203 12.10 -1.97 -7.03
CA LEU A 203 11.14 -1.26 -7.88
C LEU A 203 10.29 -2.21 -8.75
N SER A 204 10.91 -3.23 -9.36
CA SER A 204 10.21 -4.23 -10.18
C SER A 204 9.12 -4.96 -9.41
N ARG A 205 9.42 -5.41 -8.20
CA ARG A 205 8.45 -6.08 -7.33
C ARG A 205 7.38 -5.12 -6.84
N CYS A 206 7.74 -3.88 -6.55
CA CYS A 206 6.81 -2.83 -6.16
C CYS A 206 5.75 -2.57 -7.24
N LEU A 207 6.19 -2.46 -8.51
CA LEU A 207 5.31 -2.33 -9.67
C LEU A 207 4.35 -3.53 -9.81
N GLN A 208 4.86 -4.76 -9.63
CA GLN A 208 4.03 -5.96 -9.66
C GLN A 208 2.95 -5.93 -8.57
N ILE A 209 3.32 -5.64 -7.32
CA ILE A 209 2.37 -5.62 -6.20
C ILE A 209 1.30 -4.55 -6.43
N VAL A 210 1.67 -3.34 -6.85
CA VAL A 210 0.69 -2.28 -7.12
C VAL A 210 -0.18 -2.62 -8.33
N SER A 211 0.36 -3.29 -9.35
CA SER A 211 -0.44 -3.82 -10.47
C SER A 211 -1.48 -4.82 -9.99
N TYR A 212 -1.11 -5.76 -9.11
CA TYR A 212 -2.07 -6.70 -8.50
C TYR A 212 -3.14 -5.96 -7.71
N LEU A 213 -2.76 -5.01 -6.86
CA LEU A 213 -3.71 -4.20 -6.07
C LEU A 213 -4.67 -3.40 -6.97
N ARG A 214 -4.21 -2.89 -8.11
CA ARG A 214 -5.06 -2.20 -9.09
C ARG A 214 -6.05 -3.17 -9.74
N ARG A 215 -5.61 -4.37 -10.12
CA ARG A 215 -6.48 -5.45 -10.66
C ARG A 215 -7.43 -6.04 -9.62
N MET A 216 -7.13 -5.89 -8.34
CA MET A 216 -8.05 -6.30 -7.29
C MET A 216 -9.29 -5.40 -7.20
N GLU A 217 -9.23 -4.19 -7.77
CA GLU A 217 -10.33 -3.21 -7.83
C GLU A 217 -10.89 -2.84 -6.44
N VAL A 218 -10.08 -2.96 -5.38
CA VAL A 218 -10.47 -2.62 -4.01
C VAL A 218 -10.30 -1.12 -3.71
N PHE A 219 -9.37 -0.45 -4.41
CA PHE A 219 -9.03 0.95 -4.19
C PHE A 219 -9.24 1.76 -5.47
N THR A 220 -9.72 2.99 -5.31
CA THR A 220 -9.58 4.03 -6.33
C THR A 220 -8.10 4.41 -6.49
N GLU A 221 -7.73 5.04 -7.62
CA GLU A 221 -6.34 5.43 -7.86
C GLU A 221 -5.80 6.40 -6.77
N ALA A 222 -6.65 7.26 -6.20
CA ALA A 222 -6.28 8.15 -5.11
C ALA A 222 -6.06 7.39 -3.79
N GLU A 223 -6.93 6.43 -3.46
CA GLU A 223 -6.78 5.57 -2.28
C GLU A 223 -5.55 4.67 -2.39
N LEU A 224 -5.25 4.16 -3.59
CA LEU A 224 -4.08 3.34 -3.85
C LEU A 224 -2.78 4.12 -3.63
N ARG A 225 -2.70 5.37 -4.11
CA ARG A 225 -1.59 6.29 -3.82
C ARG A 225 -1.41 6.51 -2.32
N LEU A 226 -2.50 6.81 -1.63
CA LEU A 226 -2.47 7.06 -0.19
C LEU A 226 -2.07 5.80 0.60
N LYS A 227 -2.60 4.63 0.24
CA LYS A 227 -2.21 3.36 0.87
C LYS A 227 -0.77 2.99 0.59
N PHE A 228 -0.30 3.21 -0.63
CA PHE A 228 1.11 3.06 -0.97
C PHE A 228 1.98 3.91 -0.04
N LEU A 229 1.75 5.22 0.01
CA LEU A 229 2.54 6.13 0.85
C LEU A 229 2.47 5.76 2.34
N GLN A 230 1.28 5.41 2.86
CA GLN A 230 1.12 4.95 4.25
C GLN A 230 1.94 3.69 4.55
N THR A 231 1.92 2.69 3.66
CA THR A 231 2.71 1.46 3.87
C THR A 231 4.21 1.71 3.81
N ARG A 232 4.67 2.57 2.89
CA ARG A 232 6.08 2.95 2.77
C ARG A 232 6.55 3.84 3.91
N GLU A 233 5.68 4.72 4.44
CA GLU A 233 5.96 5.52 5.63
C GLU A 233 6.14 4.65 6.87
N LEU A 234 5.29 3.63 7.05
CA LEU A 234 5.46 2.67 8.15
C LEU A 234 6.80 1.95 8.07
N TRP A 235 7.24 1.56 6.87
CA TRP A 235 8.56 0.97 6.66
C TRP A 235 9.70 1.95 6.99
N LEU A 236 9.58 3.21 6.58
CA LEU A 236 10.55 4.26 6.92
C LEU A 236 10.66 4.43 8.44
N LYS A 237 9.53 4.55 9.15
CA LYS A 237 9.50 4.68 10.61
C LYS A 237 10.10 3.45 11.31
N GLN A 238 9.80 2.24 10.83
CA GLN A 238 10.43 1.02 11.34
C GLN A 238 11.95 1.02 11.13
N SER A 239 12.41 1.47 9.96
CA SER A 239 13.84 1.59 9.66
C SER A 239 14.53 2.59 10.58
N LEU A 240 13.90 3.74 10.86
CA LEU A 240 14.44 4.74 11.79
C LEU A 240 14.44 4.26 13.24
N ASN A 241 13.39 3.56 13.68
CA ASN A 241 13.31 3.00 15.03
C ASN A 241 14.31 1.87 15.28
N SER A 242 14.86 1.26 14.22
CA SER A 242 15.88 0.20 14.33
C SER A 242 17.28 0.73 14.63
N ILE A 243 17.47 2.06 14.60
CA ILE A 243 18.76 2.71 14.81
C ILE A 243 19.11 2.70 16.31
N VAL A 244 20.07 1.86 16.70
CA VAL A 244 20.57 1.74 18.07
C VAL A 244 22.03 2.19 18.10
N GLU A 245 22.27 3.50 18.18
CA GLU A 245 23.61 4.08 18.25
C GLU A 245 23.78 4.92 19.52
N SER A 246 24.87 4.70 20.24
CA SER A 246 25.15 5.36 21.53
C SER A 246 25.76 6.75 21.37
N CYS A 247 26.51 7.00 20.30
CA CYS A 247 27.14 8.29 20.03
C CYS A 247 26.19 9.19 19.22
N ALA A 248 25.91 10.40 19.72
CA ALA A 248 25.00 11.36 19.08
C ALA A 248 25.38 11.68 17.62
N ASN A 249 26.67 11.91 17.34
CA ASN A 249 27.14 12.21 15.98
C ASN A 249 26.89 11.04 15.00
N HIS A 250 27.17 9.81 15.43
CA HIS A 250 26.95 8.63 14.58
C HIS A 250 25.46 8.39 14.37
N ARG A 251 24.67 8.53 15.44
CA ARG A 251 23.22 8.42 15.41
C ARG A 251 22.59 9.40 14.43
N LEU A 252 22.97 10.67 14.50
CA LEU A 252 22.44 11.68 13.60
C LEU A 252 22.87 11.44 12.14
N ASN A 253 24.13 11.07 11.89
CA ASN A 253 24.58 10.70 10.55
C ASN A 253 23.78 9.51 9.99
N LYS A 254 23.50 8.50 10.81
CA LYS A 254 22.68 7.35 10.39
C LYS A 254 21.24 7.75 10.10
N ILE A 255 20.64 8.59 10.94
CA ILE A 255 19.29 9.14 10.69
C ILE A 255 19.25 9.88 9.36
N ILE A 256 20.23 10.75 9.07
CA ILE A 256 20.32 11.49 7.80
C ILE A 256 20.44 10.52 6.62
N GLU A 257 21.34 9.54 6.70
CA GLU A 257 21.58 8.57 5.64
C GLU A 257 20.35 7.70 5.35
N VAL A 258 19.77 7.08 6.39
CA VAL A 258 18.60 6.21 6.30
C VAL A 258 17.39 6.98 5.77
N THR A 259 17.14 8.18 6.29
CA THR A 259 16.05 9.04 5.82
C THR A 259 16.22 9.38 4.35
N ARG A 260 17.42 9.84 3.95
CA ARG A 260 17.72 10.21 2.56
C ARG A 260 17.53 9.04 1.60
N VAL A 261 18.14 7.90 1.89
CA VAL A 261 18.10 6.71 1.00
C VAL A 261 16.68 6.17 0.89
N ASN A 262 15.99 6.02 2.01
CA ASN A 262 14.64 5.45 2.03
C ASN A 262 13.62 6.40 1.40
N LEU A 263 13.65 7.70 1.72
CA LEU A 263 12.75 8.66 1.05
C LEU A 263 13.02 8.72 -0.45
N PHE A 264 14.29 8.70 -0.89
CA PHE A 264 14.61 8.71 -2.31
C PHE A 264 14.08 7.45 -3.02
N SER A 265 14.19 6.29 -2.38
CA SER A 265 13.62 5.03 -2.86
C SER A 265 12.10 5.12 -2.99
N ILE A 266 11.41 5.60 -1.96
CA ILE A 266 9.94 5.74 -1.95
C ILE A 266 9.49 6.71 -3.05
N ILE A 267 10.16 7.85 -3.19
CA ILE A 267 9.91 8.85 -4.23
C ILE A 267 10.08 8.25 -5.62
N THR A 268 11.18 7.53 -5.84
CA THR A 268 11.48 6.90 -7.14
C THR A 268 10.43 5.85 -7.48
N GLN A 269 10.06 5.01 -6.51
CA GLN A 269 9.00 4.01 -6.64
C GLN A 269 7.66 4.66 -6.95
N TYR A 270 7.28 5.68 -6.18
CA TYR A 270 6.02 6.40 -6.36
C TYR A 270 5.92 7.02 -7.76
N LYS A 271 6.95 7.76 -8.19
CA LYS A 271 6.97 8.39 -9.52
C LYS A 271 6.87 7.36 -10.65
N ALA A 272 7.57 6.24 -10.53
CA ALA A 272 7.51 5.18 -11.54
C ALA A 272 6.15 4.46 -11.60
N ILE A 273 5.44 4.35 -10.48
CA ILE A 273 4.16 3.64 -10.39
C ILE A 273 2.98 4.51 -10.85
N PHE A 274 3.00 5.81 -10.50
CA PHE A 274 1.84 6.71 -10.67
C PHE A 274 2.03 7.76 -11.78
N ASN A 275 3.24 7.88 -12.34
CA ASN A 275 3.59 8.71 -13.51
C ASN A 275 3.00 10.13 -13.50
N ASP A 276 3.21 10.86 -12.41
CA ASP A 276 2.63 12.20 -12.20
C ASP A 276 3.22 13.30 -13.13
N ASP A 277 4.28 13.00 -13.89
CA ASP A 277 4.99 13.94 -14.78
C ASP A 277 4.32 14.05 -16.19
N GLU A 278 3.42 13.14 -16.59
CA GLU A 278 2.70 13.20 -17.87
C GLU A 278 1.49 14.15 -17.86
N HIS A 279 1.10 14.66 -16.69
CA HIS A 279 0.02 15.63 -16.55
C HIS A 279 0.60 17.02 -16.35
N GLY A 280 1.07 17.62 -17.44
CA GLY A 280 1.40 19.04 -17.47
C GLY A 280 0.24 19.89 -16.93
N PRO A 281 0.51 21.09 -16.39
CA PRO A 281 -0.50 21.97 -15.79
C PRO A 281 -1.65 22.34 -16.73
N LEU A 282 -1.50 22.11 -18.04
CA LEU A 282 -2.49 22.37 -19.09
C LEU A 282 -3.39 21.16 -19.42
N THR A 283 -3.03 19.94 -19.05
CA THR A 283 -3.84 18.72 -19.29
C THR A 283 -4.82 18.40 -18.16
N SER A 284 -4.63 19.01 -16.97
CA SER A 284 -5.48 18.78 -15.78
C SER A 284 -6.88 19.41 -15.87
N LEU A 285 -7.16 20.19 -16.92
CA LEU A 285 -8.46 20.86 -17.12
C LEU A 285 -9.61 19.89 -17.47
N LYS A 286 -9.33 18.61 -17.77
CA LYS A 286 -10.37 17.65 -18.19
C LYS A 286 -10.87 16.71 -17.10
N ASN A 287 -10.18 16.58 -15.96
CA ASN A 287 -10.64 15.75 -14.83
C ASN A 287 -10.81 16.63 -13.58
N GLN A 288 -12.00 17.18 -13.41
CA GLN A 288 -12.43 17.82 -12.17
C GLN A 288 -12.39 16.80 -11.01
N ASN A 289 -11.50 16.99 -10.04
CA ASN A 289 -11.86 17.23 -8.61
C ASN A 289 -10.74 16.96 -7.59
N ILE A 290 -9.63 16.29 -7.93
CA ILE A 290 -8.49 16.11 -7.00
C ILE A 290 -7.19 16.20 -7.79
N ASN A 291 -6.36 17.19 -7.51
CA ASN A 291 -4.98 17.19 -7.98
C ASN A 291 -4.23 16.09 -7.22
N GLN A 292 -4.16 14.89 -7.82
CA GLN A 292 -3.60 13.68 -7.21
C GLN A 292 -2.12 13.89 -6.82
N ASN A 293 -1.41 14.79 -7.51
CA ASN A 293 -0.02 15.14 -7.19
C ASN A 293 0.10 15.84 -5.83
N ILE A 294 -0.95 16.51 -5.34
CA ILE A 294 -0.95 17.15 -4.01
C ILE A 294 -0.76 16.11 -2.90
N ILE A 295 -1.30 14.89 -3.06
CA ILE A 295 -1.15 13.82 -2.06
C ILE A 295 0.33 13.52 -1.84
N PHE A 296 1.08 13.40 -2.93
CA PHE A 296 2.51 13.13 -2.91
C PHE A 296 3.33 14.30 -2.33
N PHE A 297 3.11 15.52 -2.80
CA PHE A 297 3.86 16.68 -2.31
C PHE A 297 3.53 17.03 -0.86
N SER A 298 2.27 16.86 -0.43
CA SER A 298 1.90 17.00 0.98
C SER A 298 2.62 15.95 1.82
N TRP A 299 2.61 14.68 1.38
CA TRP A 299 3.29 13.62 2.11
C TRP A 299 4.80 13.88 2.20
N ILE A 300 5.49 14.23 1.11
CA ILE A 300 6.92 14.57 1.16
C ILE A 300 7.18 15.72 2.13
N ARG A 301 6.39 16.80 2.05
CA ARG A 301 6.52 17.95 2.96
C ARG A 301 6.44 17.49 4.41
N ASP A 302 5.46 16.66 4.73
CA ASP A 302 5.26 16.16 6.10
C ASP A 302 6.45 15.29 6.55
N GLN A 303 7.00 14.44 5.67
CA GLN A 303 8.22 13.66 5.97
C GLN A 303 9.46 14.55 6.19
N ILE A 304 9.63 15.60 5.38
CA ILE A 304 10.72 16.55 5.56
C ILE A 304 10.56 17.34 6.85
N PHE A 305 9.34 17.74 7.21
CA PHE A 305 9.06 18.42 8.47
C PHE A 305 9.39 17.53 9.68
N ASP A 306 9.01 16.26 9.65
CA ASP A 306 9.38 15.28 10.69
C ASP A 306 10.91 15.12 10.81
N PHE A 307 11.62 15.07 9.69
CA PHE A 307 13.08 15.06 9.66
C PHE A 307 13.68 16.33 10.27
N LEU A 308 13.19 17.52 9.92
CA LEU A 308 13.67 18.79 10.46
C LEU A 308 13.47 18.88 11.98
N ASN A 309 12.32 18.43 12.49
CA ASN A 309 12.06 18.38 13.92
C ASN A 309 13.00 17.41 14.64
N THR A 310 13.26 16.25 14.03
CA THR A 310 14.23 15.28 14.58
C THR A 310 15.63 15.88 14.57
N LEU A 311 16.04 16.53 13.47
CA LEU A 311 17.34 17.20 13.36
C LEU A 311 17.52 18.29 14.43
N GLU A 312 16.52 19.14 14.67
CA GLU A 312 16.59 20.17 15.70
C GLU A 312 16.75 19.55 17.10
N ASN A 313 15.95 18.54 17.44
CA ASN A 313 16.05 17.86 18.74
C ASN A 313 17.41 17.18 18.93
N GLU A 314 17.91 16.51 17.90
CA GLU A 314 19.21 15.82 17.93
C GLU A 314 20.38 16.78 18.10
N LEU A 315 20.34 17.93 17.42
CA LEU A 315 21.39 18.96 17.52
C LEU A 315 21.41 19.69 18.86
N THR A 316 20.33 19.63 19.66
CA THR A 316 20.37 20.14 21.04
C THR A 316 21.14 19.24 22.00
N THR A 317 21.41 17.98 21.60
CA THR A 317 22.29 17.07 22.35
C THR A 317 23.77 17.42 22.05
N GLU A 318 24.72 17.03 22.91
CA GLU A 318 26.17 17.34 22.74
C GLU A 318 26.76 16.72 21.44
N VAL A 319 26.54 17.42 20.31
CA VAL A 319 27.06 17.11 18.99
C VAL A 319 28.33 17.95 18.76
N THR A 320 29.45 17.28 18.48
CA THR A 320 30.75 17.96 18.35
C THR A 320 31.12 18.32 16.90
N SER A 321 30.57 17.63 15.90
CA SER A 321 30.96 17.79 14.49
C SER A 321 29.85 18.43 13.64
N ILE A 322 29.41 19.63 14.03
CA ILE A 322 28.30 20.34 13.37
C ILE A 322 28.59 20.63 11.89
N GLU A 323 29.82 21.03 11.54
CA GLU A 323 30.19 21.33 10.14
C GLU A 323 30.01 20.11 9.21
N SER A 324 30.47 18.94 9.64
CA SER A 324 30.32 17.70 8.89
C SER A 324 28.85 17.30 8.72
N ILE A 325 28.06 17.42 9.79
CA ILE A 325 26.62 17.13 9.77
C ILE A 325 25.88 18.12 8.87
N LEU A 326 26.22 19.41 8.93
CA LEU A 326 25.69 20.42 8.03
C LEU A 326 25.98 20.07 6.57
N GLY A 327 27.20 19.65 6.25
CA GLY A 327 27.58 19.19 4.91
C GLY A 327 26.71 18.02 4.43
N GLN A 328 26.48 17.02 5.27
CA GLN A 328 25.60 15.88 4.96
C GLN A 328 24.14 16.31 4.76
N CYS A 329 23.62 17.17 5.62
CA CYS A 329 22.28 17.75 5.50
C CYS A 329 22.12 18.59 4.23
N MET A 330 23.11 19.41 3.87
CA MET A 330 23.10 20.21 2.64
C MET A 330 23.15 19.32 1.40
N TYR A 331 23.96 18.24 1.42
CA TYR A 331 23.95 17.23 0.36
C TYR A 331 22.61 16.53 0.24
N PHE A 332 21.99 16.16 1.37
CA PHE A 332 20.65 15.58 1.39
C PHE A 332 19.62 16.53 0.75
N GLY A 333 19.54 17.78 1.20
CA GLY A 333 18.64 18.78 0.59
C GLY A 333 18.90 19.01 -0.90
N LEU A 334 20.18 19.08 -1.31
CA LEU A 334 20.55 19.20 -2.72
C LEU A 334 20.11 17.99 -3.55
N SER A 335 20.24 16.77 -3.02
CA SER A 335 19.83 15.56 -3.75
C SER A 335 18.33 15.52 -4.04
N PHE A 336 17.50 16.19 -3.23
CA PHE A 336 16.05 16.27 -3.40
C PHE A 336 15.59 17.48 -4.22
N SER A 337 16.48 18.45 -4.49
CA SER A 337 16.19 19.57 -5.41
C SER A 337 15.78 19.08 -6.81
N ARG A 338 16.35 17.96 -7.28
CA ARG A 338 16.00 17.32 -8.57
C ARG A 338 14.58 16.76 -8.60
N VAL A 339 14.01 16.47 -7.44
CA VAL A 339 12.63 15.97 -7.27
C VAL A 339 11.65 17.13 -7.07
N GLY A 340 12.15 18.37 -6.96
CA GLY A 340 11.35 19.56 -6.67
C GLY A 340 11.16 19.83 -5.17
N CYS A 341 11.97 19.23 -4.31
CA CYS A 341 11.93 19.43 -2.86
C CYS A 341 13.29 19.90 -2.33
N ASP A 342 13.54 21.20 -2.33
CA ASP A 342 14.74 21.79 -1.71
C ASP A 342 14.38 22.40 -0.36
N PHE A 343 14.90 21.82 0.71
CA PHE A 343 14.66 22.23 2.10
C PHE A 343 15.91 22.80 2.77
N ARG A 344 16.98 23.11 2.02
CA ARG A 344 18.23 23.66 2.58
C ARG A 344 18.02 24.95 3.35
N ALA A 345 17.17 25.84 2.84
CA ALA A 345 16.83 27.09 3.51
C ALA A 345 16.17 26.87 4.89
N ALA A 346 15.36 25.81 5.04
CA ALA A 346 14.69 25.48 6.30
C ALA A 346 15.66 24.93 7.36
N MET A 347 16.80 24.37 6.96
CA MET A 347 17.83 23.87 7.88
C MET A 347 18.68 25.00 8.49
N VAL A 348 18.84 26.14 7.80
CA VAL A 348 19.73 27.23 8.23
C VAL A 348 19.43 27.74 9.65
N PRO A 349 18.17 28.07 10.02
CA PRO A 349 17.86 28.52 11.37
C PRO A 349 18.18 27.48 12.46
N ILE A 350 17.99 26.20 12.17
CA ILE A 350 18.26 25.09 13.09
C ILE A 350 19.75 25.03 13.42
N PHE A 351 20.60 25.08 12.40
CA PHE A 351 22.06 25.07 12.58
C PHE A 351 22.58 26.36 13.23
N ASN A 352 22.04 27.53 12.88
CA ASN A 352 22.41 28.79 13.54
C ASN A 352 22.15 28.71 15.05
N LYS A 353 20.97 28.21 15.44
CA LYS A 353 20.61 28.02 16.85
C LYS A 353 21.52 27.03 17.57
N ALA A 354 21.84 25.90 16.93
CA ALA A 354 22.75 24.90 17.50
C ALA A 354 24.18 25.43 17.69
N ILE A 355 24.73 26.11 16.68
CA ILE A 355 26.08 26.70 16.74
C ILE A 355 26.16 27.77 17.82
N ALA A 356 25.16 28.67 17.89
CA ALA A 356 25.09 29.70 18.92
C ALA A 356 25.01 29.09 20.33
N CYS A 357 24.17 28.09 20.54
CA CYS A 357 24.02 27.41 21.83
C CYS A 357 25.30 26.70 22.27
N ASN A 358 25.99 26.00 21.35
CA ASN A 358 27.26 25.34 21.64
C ASN A 358 28.34 26.34 22.02
N PHE A 359 28.46 27.43 21.26
CA PHE A 359 29.40 28.50 21.57
C PHE A 359 29.12 29.12 22.95
N GLN A 360 27.85 29.48 23.22
CA GLN A 360 27.44 30.02 24.52
C GLN A 360 27.76 29.07 25.68
N THR A 361 27.49 27.77 25.51
CA THR A 361 27.80 26.75 26.51
C THR A 361 29.30 26.62 26.77
N ALA A 362 30.12 26.66 25.72
CA ALA A 362 31.58 26.61 25.84
C ALA A 362 32.13 27.85 26.58
N ILE A 363 31.64 29.05 26.25
CA ILE A 363 32.04 30.29 26.92
C ILE A 363 31.56 30.33 28.38
N LEU A 364 30.34 29.89 28.68
CA LEU A 364 29.85 29.78 30.06
C LEU A 364 30.70 28.81 30.89
N LYS A 365 31.13 27.68 30.30
CA LYS A 365 32.04 26.73 30.95
C LYS A 365 33.40 27.37 31.23
N ALA A 366 33.96 28.10 30.26
CA ALA A 366 35.22 28.84 30.42
C ALA A 366 35.11 29.90 31.53
N THR A 367 34.02 30.64 31.56
CA THR A 367 33.73 31.67 32.57
C THR A 367 33.66 31.07 33.98
N ARG A 368 32.89 29.99 34.15
CA ARG A 368 32.78 29.30 35.46
C ARG A 368 34.10 28.71 35.93
N ASN A 369 34.92 28.21 34.99
CA ASN A 369 36.24 27.69 35.33
C ASN A 369 37.18 28.83 35.76
N PHE A 370 37.10 29.98 35.09
CA PHE A 370 37.83 31.18 35.51
C PHE A 370 37.45 31.61 36.93
N GLU A 371 36.16 31.72 37.25
CA GLU A 371 35.69 32.10 38.60
C GLU A 371 36.26 31.16 39.68
N LYS A 372 36.18 29.84 39.46
CA LYS A 372 36.76 28.83 40.37
C LYS A 372 38.28 28.95 40.51
N ASN A 373 38.96 29.24 39.42
CA ASN A 373 40.41 29.44 39.43
C ASN A 373 40.78 30.73 40.16
N MET A 374 39.95 31.77 40.04
CA MET A 374 40.14 33.06 40.68
C MET A 374 39.94 32.99 42.20
N GLU A 375 38.99 32.20 42.70
CA GLU A 375 38.82 31.92 44.13
C GLU A 375 40.06 31.33 44.81
N ARG A 376 40.88 30.60 44.03
CA ARG A 376 42.12 29.95 44.50
C ARG A 376 43.37 30.78 44.18
N PHE A 377 43.22 31.84 43.40
CA PHE A 377 44.32 32.66 42.93
C PHE A 377 44.72 33.68 43.99
N THR A 378 46.01 33.74 44.30
CA THR A 378 46.58 34.72 45.23
C THR A 378 47.79 35.41 44.60
N LEU A 379 47.91 36.72 44.84
CA LEU A 379 49.06 37.54 44.44
C LEU A 379 50.14 37.62 45.53
N ILE A 380 49.83 37.11 46.72
CA ILE A 380 50.65 37.18 47.93
C ILE A 380 51.66 36.01 47.91
N ASN A 381 52.94 36.31 48.19
CA ASN A 381 54.07 35.35 48.29
C ASN A 381 54.60 34.74 46.99
N LYS A 382 54.24 35.26 45.81
CA LYS A 382 54.88 34.87 44.54
C LYS A 382 55.90 35.93 44.12
N ASN A 383 57.16 35.52 43.96
CA ASN A 383 58.16 36.33 43.25
C ASN A 383 57.79 36.31 41.76
N HIS A 384 56.90 37.22 41.36
CA HIS A 384 56.63 37.47 39.95
C HIS A 384 57.86 38.17 39.36
N PRO A 385 58.65 37.51 38.50
CA PRO A 385 59.78 38.16 37.87
C PRO A 385 59.26 39.34 37.04
N ASN A 386 59.88 40.51 37.19
CA ASN A 386 59.67 41.66 36.31
C ASN A 386 60.23 41.31 34.93
N VAL A 387 59.45 40.60 34.10
CA VAL A 387 59.83 40.31 32.72
C VAL A 387 59.63 41.60 31.89
N PRO A 388 60.64 42.07 31.14
CA PRO A 388 60.52 43.27 30.33
C PRO A 388 59.39 43.17 29.30
N TRP A 389 58.46 44.13 29.35
CA TRP A 389 57.13 44.09 28.72
C TRP A 389 57.05 44.39 27.22
N LYS A 390 58.12 44.21 26.42
CA LYS A 390 58.05 44.44 24.97
C LYS A 390 59.20 43.75 24.23
N ASN A 391 58.99 42.52 23.78
CA ASN A 391 59.71 41.99 22.62
C ASN A 391 58.75 41.99 21.43
N LYS A 392 58.96 42.93 20.52
CA LYS A 392 58.21 43.06 19.27
C LYS A 392 58.70 41.99 18.28
N SER A 393 58.15 40.79 18.41
CA SER A 393 58.05 39.84 17.30
C SER A 393 57.11 38.72 17.75
N SER A 394 55.81 38.87 17.49
CA SER A 394 54.88 37.76 17.65
C SER A 394 54.04 37.61 16.41
N ASP A 395 53.97 36.38 15.92
CA ASP A 395 53.03 35.98 14.89
C ASP A 395 51.64 36.51 15.24
N PRO A 396 50.87 37.04 14.27
CA PRO A 396 49.59 37.68 14.55
C PRO A 396 48.54 36.74 15.19
N ILE A 397 48.81 35.43 15.23
CA ILE A 397 47.94 34.33 15.66
C ILE A 397 48.35 33.78 17.05
N GLN A 398 49.51 34.16 17.58
CA GLN A 398 49.95 33.65 18.89
C GLN A 398 49.32 34.45 20.06
N PRO A 399 48.87 33.77 21.13
CA PRO A 399 48.33 34.43 22.30
C PRO A 399 49.42 35.25 23.04
N PRO A 400 49.06 36.37 23.68
CA PRO A 400 50.03 37.22 24.40
C PRO A 400 50.75 36.46 25.52
N GLU A 401 52.09 36.43 25.47
CA GLU A 401 52.93 35.78 26.50
C GLU A 401 52.78 36.43 27.88
N THR A 402 52.34 37.69 27.93
CA THR A 402 52.05 38.44 29.17
C THR A 402 50.94 37.81 30.01
N LEU A 403 50.06 37.00 29.41
CA LEU A 403 49.00 36.28 30.12
C LEU A 403 49.56 35.11 30.94
N LEU A 404 50.77 34.61 30.64
CA LEU A 404 51.39 33.51 31.38
C LEU A 404 51.74 33.89 32.83
N GLU A 405 51.96 35.18 33.11
CA GLU A 405 52.14 35.68 34.49
C GLU A 405 50.88 35.41 35.35
N PHE A 406 49.71 35.33 34.71
CA PHE A 406 48.39 35.22 35.35
C PHE A 406 47.62 34.02 34.81
N TYR A 407 47.91 32.83 35.35
CA TYR A 407 47.34 31.56 34.86
C TYR A 407 45.80 31.55 34.70
N PRO A 408 44.97 32.21 35.55
CA PRO A 408 43.52 32.18 35.36
C PRO A 408 43.11 32.81 34.01
N LEU A 409 43.73 33.93 33.62
CA LEU A 409 43.45 34.61 32.35
C LEU A 409 43.96 33.78 31.16
N ALA A 410 45.14 33.18 31.28
CA ALA A 410 45.68 32.30 30.24
C ALA A 410 44.81 31.06 30.01
N GLU A 411 44.34 30.40 31.08
CA GLU A 411 43.48 29.23 30.98
C GLU A 411 42.09 29.59 30.40
N TYR A 412 41.52 30.73 30.81
CA TYR A 412 40.29 31.24 30.22
C TYR A 412 40.45 31.49 28.71
N LEU A 413 41.52 32.21 28.29
CA LEU A 413 41.77 32.47 26.88
C LEU A 413 41.92 31.17 26.08
N ASN A 414 42.60 30.15 26.62
CA ASN A 414 42.74 28.86 25.95
C ASN A 414 41.39 28.17 25.70
N GLN A 415 40.46 28.26 26.66
CA GLN A 415 39.12 27.69 26.49
C GLN A 415 38.27 28.50 25.50
N VAL A 416 38.39 29.83 25.49
CA VAL A 416 37.76 30.68 24.48
C VAL A 416 38.32 30.38 23.09
N LEU A 417 39.64 30.18 22.95
CA LEU A 417 40.27 29.80 21.70
C LEU A 417 39.81 28.43 21.20
N ALA A 418 39.56 27.47 22.10
CA ALA A 418 38.95 26.19 21.73
C ALA A 418 37.54 26.40 21.15
N ALA A 419 36.71 27.23 21.79
CA ALA A 419 35.38 27.57 21.28
C ALA A 419 35.44 28.31 19.92
N PHE A 420 36.41 29.21 19.74
CA PHE A 420 36.65 29.89 18.47
C PHE A 420 37.11 28.94 17.35
N ASN A 421 37.93 27.94 17.68
CA ASN A 421 38.36 26.95 16.70
C ASN A 421 37.19 26.11 16.19
N GLU A 422 36.25 25.74 17.06
CA GLU A 422 35.01 25.04 16.66
C GLU A 422 34.11 25.96 15.82
N LEU A 423 33.89 27.20 16.25
CA LEU A 423 33.07 28.19 15.52
C LEU A 423 33.64 28.48 14.12
N ARG A 424 34.97 28.55 13.98
CA ARG A 424 35.64 28.88 12.71
C ARG A 424 35.33 27.88 11.60
N LEU A 425 35.02 26.62 11.92
CA LEU A 425 34.71 25.59 10.92
C LEU A 425 33.42 25.93 10.15
N CYS A 426 32.46 26.55 10.82
CA CYS A 426 31.22 27.03 10.22
C CYS A 426 30.74 28.25 10.99
N PRO A 427 31.10 29.48 10.57
CA PRO A 427 30.72 30.72 11.26
C PRO A 427 29.54 31.43 10.54
N PRO A 428 28.27 31.25 10.97
CA PRO A 428 27.15 31.94 10.37
C PRO A 428 27.18 33.44 10.65
N LEU A 429 26.96 34.25 9.61
CA LEU A 429 26.85 35.71 9.75
C LEU A 429 25.66 36.13 10.64
N ALA A 430 24.61 35.30 10.70
CA ALA A 430 23.40 35.57 11.46
C ALA A 430 23.64 35.63 12.99
N ILE A 431 24.68 34.97 13.50
CA ILE A 431 24.93 34.83 14.94
C ILE A 431 26.06 35.74 15.46
N ILE A 432 26.60 36.63 14.63
CA ILE A 432 27.73 37.52 15.01
C ILE A 432 27.41 38.28 16.30
N LYS A 433 26.21 38.85 16.40
CA LYS A 433 25.78 39.60 17.59
C LYS A 433 25.66 38.70 18.82
N ASP A 434 25.13 37.49 18.66
CA ASP A 434 25.00 36.53 19.76
C ASP A 434 26.38 36.12 20.30
N VAL A 435 27.35 35.90 19.41
CA VAL A 435 28.74 35.59 19.75
C VAL A 435 29.38 36.74 20.54
N ILE A 436 29.23 37.98 20.07
CA ILE A 436 29.84 39.17 20.70
C ILE A 436 29.21 39.42 22.07
N ASN A 437 27.88 39.45 22.16
CA ASN A 437 27.18 39.65 23.42
C ASN A 437 27.57 38.57 24.45
N CYS A 438 27.68 37.31 24.03
CA CYS A 438 28.10 36.22 24.91
C CYS A 438 29.53 36.41 25.46
N LEU A 439 30.46 36.89 24.62
CA LEU A 439 31.83 37.20 25.05
C LEU A 439 31.88 38.41 25.96
N GLU A 440 31.11 39.47 25.67
CA GLU A 440 31.03 40.67 26.51
C GLU A 440 30.46 40.33 27.89
N GLU A 441 29.40 39.54 27.96
CA GLU A 441 28.85 39.03 29.22
C GLU A 441 29.89 38.25 30.01
N SER A 442 30.62 37.35 29.35
CA SER A 442 31.70 36.58 29.96
C SER A 442 32.85 37.47 30.48
N LEU A 443 33.28 38.45 29.69
CA LEU A 443 34.33 39.40 30.06
C LEU A 443 33.88 40.34 31.19
N MET A 444 32.60 40.73 31.24
CA MET A 444 32.04 41.49 32.36
C MET A 444 32.09 40.68 33.66
N VAL A 445 31.83 39.37 33.61
CA VAL A 445 31.98 38.48 34.77
C VAL A 445 33.44 38.40 35.22
N ILE A 446 34.38 38.27 34.29
CA ILE A 446 35.82 38.28 34.61
C ILE A 446 36.25 39.60 35.26
N SER A 447 35.82 40.73 34.70
CA SER A 447 36.09 42.08 35.22
C SER A 447 35.59 42.23 36.67
N ARG A 448 34.38 41.73 36.96
CA ARG A 448 33.83 41.68 38.33
C ARG A 448 34.61 40.74 39.25
N ALA A 449 35.03 39.57 38.78
CA ALA A 449 35.82 38.64 39.58
C ALA A 449 37.21 39.20 39.95
N ILE A 450 37.85 39.95 39.04
CA ILE A 450 39.09 40.69 39.34
C ILE A 450 38.85 41.77 40.41
N LEU A 451 37.72 42.48 40.33
CA LEU A 451 37.34 43.47 41.35
C LEU A 451 37.09 42.82 42.73
N VAL A 452 36.45 41.64 42.75
CA VAL A 452 36.24 40.88 44.00
C VAL A 452 37.58 40.49 44.63
N LEU A 453 38.55 40.02 43.83
CA LEU A 453 39.90 39.72 44.31
C LEU A 453 40.56 40.96 44.93
N TYR A 454 40.44 42.12 44.28
CA TYR A 454 40.94 43.38 44.83
C TYR A 454 40.33 43.66 46.21
N GLY A 455 39.00 43.59 46.33
CA GLY A 455 38.33 43.83 47.61
C GLY A 455 38.75 42.88 48.72
N GLN A 456 39.08 41.62 48.38
CA GLN A 456 39.52 40.61 49.35
C GLN A 456 40.98 40.79 49.79
N GLU A 457 41.90 41.12 48.87
CA GLU A 457 43.35 41.13 49.13
C GLU A 457 43.96 42.53 49.33
N GLN A 458 43.25 43.63 49.03
CA GLN A 458 43.82 44.99 49.03
C GLN A 458 44.49 45.40 50.35
N GLN A 459 43.95 44.95 51.50
CA GLN A 459 44.52 45.25 52.82
C GLN A 459 45.84 44.51 53.09
N ALA A 460 46.08 43.38 52.41
CA ALA A 460 47.26 42.54 52.57
C ALA A 460 48.33 42.79 51.48
N PHE A 461 48.09 43.70 50.53
CA PHE A 461 49.04 43.96 49.44
C PHE A 461 50.30 44.69 49.90
N THR A 462 51.45 44.05 49.68
CA THR A 462 52.79 44.66 49.59
C THR A 462 52.93 45.51 48.32
N SER A 463 53.91 46.41 48.23
CA SER A 463 54.14 47.21 47.01
C SER A 463 54.30 46.34 45.75
N ASN A 464 54.99 45.20 45.86
CA ASN A 464 55.17 44.26 44.75
C ASN A 464 53.85 43.59 44.30
N SER A 465 52.94 43.27 45.24
CA SER A 465 51.64 42.68 44.91
C SER A 465 50.65 43.72 44.38
N LYS A 466 50.76 45.00 44.79
CA LYS A 466 50.03 46.11 44.14
C LYS A 466 50.45 46.27 42.68
N ASP A 467 51.77 46.26 42.41
CA ASP A 467 52.28 46.33 41.04
C ASP A 467 51.83 45.12 40.20
N ALA A 468 51.86 43.91 40.77
CA ALA A 468 51.36 42.70 40.12
C ALA A 468 49.85 42.76 39.84
N PHE A 469 49.05 43.34 40.74
CA PHE A 469 47.61 43.55 40.52
C PHE A 469 47.34 44.56 39.39
N ILE A 470 48.11 45.65 39.32
CA ILE A 470 48.01 46.61 38.21
C ILE A 470 48.38 45.92 36.90
N ARG A 471 49.44 45.10 36.88
CA ARG A 471 49.81 44.29 35.71
C ARG A 471 48.70 43.32 35.31
N LEU A 472 48.03 42.65 36.25
CA LEU A 472 46.87 41.78 35.97
C LEU A 472 45.75 42.56 35.27
N CYS A 473 45.42 43.75 35.79
CA CYS A 473 44.39 44.61 35.18
C CYS A 473 44.78 45.07 33.77
N LEU A 474 46.05 45.45 33.57
CA LEU A 474 46.56 45.82 32.25
C LEU A 474 46.59 44.63 31.28
N CYS A 475 46.99 43.43 31.71
CA CYS A 475 46.94 42.22 30.89
C CYS A 475 45.50 41.89 30.46
N PHE A 476 44.51 42.06 31.35
CA PHE A 476 43.10 41.90 30.97
C PHE A 476 42.65 42.94 29.92
N VAL A 477 42.99 44.22 30.15
CA VAL A 477 42.45 45.34 29.36
C VAL A 477 43.17 45.57 28.02
N ASP A 478 44.48 45.40 28.00
CA ASP A 478 45.34 45.78 26.87
C ASP A 478 45.88 44.58 26.10
N ASP A 479 45.89 43.39 26.69
CA ASP A 479 46.32 42.17 26.00
C ASP A 479 45.14 41.25 25.67
N LEU A 480 44.34 40.84 26.66
CA LEU A 480 43.26 39.86 26.46
C LEU A 480 42.13 40.37 25.56
N ILE A 481 41.51 41.51 25.91
CA ILE A 481 40.37 42.06 25.14
C ILE A 481 40.78 42.36 23.69
N PRO A 482 41.89 43.09 23.41
CA PRO A 482 42.30 43.37 22.03
C PRO A 482 42.67 42.12 21.25
N TYR A 483 43.26 41.11 21.91
CA TYR A 483 43.55 39.83 21.28
C TYR A 483 42.27 39.07 20.90
N MET A 484 41.27 39.02 21.79
CA MET A 484 39.96 38.42 21.49
C MET A 484 39.26 39.15 20.33
N GLN A 485 39.30 40.48 20.31
CA GLN A 485 38.79 41.28 19.17
C GLN A 485 39.49 40.89 17.86
N LYS A 486 40.81 40.66 17.91
CA LYS A 486 41.58 40.23 16.75
C LYS A 486 41.13 38.84 16.27
N CYS A 487 40.89 37.90 17.18
CA CYS A 487 40.32 36.58 16.85
C CYS A 487 38.94 36.69 16.19
N ILE A 488 38.05 37.55 16.72
CA ILE A 488 36.74 37.82 16.11
C ILE A 488 36.91 38.34 14.68
N ASN A 489 37.81 39.29 14.44
CA ASN A 489 38.08 39.83 13.11
C ASN A 489 38.71 38.81 12.14
N ILE A 490 39.36 37.76 12.65
CA ILE A 490 39.87 36.65 11.83
C ILE A 490 38.72 35.72 11.42
N ILE A 491 37.80 35.41 12.33
CA ILE A 491 36.63 34.55 12.05
C ILE A 491 35.61 35.29 11.18
N TYR A 492 35.38 36.57 11.46
CA TYR A 492 34.47 37.46 10.76
C TYR A 492 35.23 38.67 10.19
N PRO A 493 35.89 38.53 9.03
CA PRO A 493 36.60 39.63 8.40
C PRO A 493 35.65 40.81 8.13
N PRO A 494 35.94 42.04 8.62
CA PRO A 494 35.02 43.18 8.47
C PRO A 494 34.66 43.48 7.01
N ASN A 495 35.60 43.32 6.09
CA ASN A 495 35.36 43.49 4.66
C ASN A 495 34.34 42.48 4.12
N PHE A 496 34.47 41.21 4.54
CA PHE A 496 33.55 40.14 4.14
C PHE A 496 32.14 40.41 4.69
N VAL A 497 32.02 40.73 5.98
CA VAL A 497 30.74 41.04 6.61
C VAL A 497 30.08 42.28 5.97
N SER A 498 30.86 43.32 5.68
CA SER A 498 30.37 44.56 5.05
C SER A 498 29.74 44.31 3.67
N SER A 499 30.34 43.40 2.89
CA SER A 499 29.85 43.05 1.56
C SER A 499 28.51 42.31 1.60
N HIS A 500 28.30 41.47 2.63
CA HIS A 500 27.06 40.70 2.79
C HIS A 500 25.93 41.51 3.43
N ILE A 501 26.23 42.49 4.29
CA ILE A 501 25.24 43.38 4.92
C ILE A 501 24.96 44.62 4.05
N SER A 502 25.71 44.82 2.95
CA SER A 502 25.61 46.00 2.06
C SER A 502 25.84 47.33 2.79
N CYS A 503 26.79 47.37 3.73
CA CYS A 503 27.13 48.57 4.51
C CYS A 503 28.63 48.88 4.45
N SER A 504 29.04 50.11 4.76
CA SER A 504 30.47 50.46 4.81
C SER A 504 31.14 49.88 6.07
N VAL A 505 32.44 49.55 5.97
CA VAL A 505 33.24 49.10 7.13
C VAL A 505 33.24 50.15 8.26
N GLN A 506 33.19 51.44 7.91
CA GLN A 506 33.06 52.52 8.88
C GLN A 506 31.73 52.49 9.63
N ASN A 507 30.63 52.14 8.96
CA ASN A 507 29.32 52.00 9.61
C ASN A 507 29.27 50.75 10.50
N LEU A 508 29.90 49.64 10.11
CA LEU A 508 30.04 48.45 10.96
C LEU A 508 30.79 48.75 12.27
N GLN A 509 31.86 49.55 12.17
CA GLN A 509 32.65 49.96 13.33
C GLN A 509 31.89 50.95 14.22
N LYS A 510 31.10 51.86 13.63
CA LYS A 510 30.26 52.81 14.38
C LYS A 510 29.12 52.13 15.13
N GLU A 511 28.47 51.16 14.50
CA GLU A 511 27.34 50.41 15.08
C GLU A 511 27.78 49.29 16.04
N GLY A 512 29.09 49.09 16.22
CA GLY A 512 29.63 48.11 17.16
C GLY A 512 29.36 46.65 16.81
N ILE A 513 28.89 46.34 15.59
CA ILE A 513 28.32 45.01 15.26
C ILE A 513 29.35 43.89 15.35
N ILE A 514 30.63 44.18 15.13
CA ILE A 514 31.72 43.19 15.11
C ILE A 514 32.74 43.46 16.24
N SER A 515 32.52 44.50 17.05
CA SER A 515 33.48 44.98 18.03
C SER A 515 32.99 44.83 19.47
N LEU A 516 33.84 44.31 20.34
CA LEU A 516 33.63 44.27 21.77
C LEU A 516 33.59 45.71 22.33
N ASP A 517 32.56 46.04 23.11
CA ASP A 517 32.50 47.29 23.85
C ASP A 517 33.47 47.25 25.05
N LYS A 518 34.69 47.69 24.77
CA LYS A 518 35.76 47.81 25.77
C LYS A 518 35.35 48.69 26.95
N ASN A 519 34.49 49.70 26.77
CA ASN A 519 34.10 50.59 27.86
C ASN A 519 33.13 49.90 28.82
N GLN A 520 32.16 49.15 28.29
CA GLN A 520 31.20 48.38 29.08
C GLN A 520 31.89 47.27 29.88
N VAL A 521 32.80 46.52 29.23
CA VAL A 521 33.54 45.44 29.90
C VAL A 521 34.42 45.94 31.05
N ILE A 522 35.01 47.13 30.91
CA ILE A 522 35.98 47.69 31.85
C ILE A 522 35.33 48.53 32.96
N GLU A 523 34.06 48.90 32.82
CA GLU A 523 33.34 49.74 33.79
C GLU A 523 33.62 49.36 35.26
N PRO A 524 33.60 48.08 35.68
CA PRO A 524 33.89 47.69 37.07
C PRO A 524 35.32 48.03 37.53
N LEU A 525 36.30 48.00 36.64
CA LEU A 525 37.73 48.19 36.93
C LEU A 525 38.23 49.62 36.62
N LYS A 526 37.38 50.48 36.04
CA LYS A 526 37.78 51.80 35.53
C LYS A 526 38.49 52.69 36.56
N HIS A 527 38.11 52.59 37.83
CA HIS A 527 38.70 53.36 38.94
C HIS A 527 40.05 52.81 39.44
N LEU A 528 40.41 51.58 39.06
CA LEU A 528 41.65 50.90 39.46
C LEU A 528 42.73 50.95 38.38
N LEU A 529 42.38 51.34 37.16
CA LEU A 529 43.30 51.42 36.04
C LEU A 529 44.11 52.72 36.04
N PRO A 530 45.38 52.69 35.59
CA PRO A 530 46.15 53.91 35.40
C PRO A 530 45.44 54.82 34.39
N VAL A 531 45.35 56.13 34.69
CA VAL A 531 44.82 57.11 33.75
C VAL A 531 45.68 57.10 32.49
N LYS A 532 45.13 56.60 31.39
CA LYS A 532 45.77 56.73 30.08
C LYS A 532 45.67 58.19 29.64
N ILE A 533 46.80 58.87 29.61
CA ILE A 533 46.93 60.16 28.93
C ILE A 533 46.97 59.83 27.43
N GLU A 534 45.85 60.03 26.74
CA GLU A 534 45.86 60.03 25.27
C GLU A 534 46.75 61.21 24.81
N PRO A 535 47.73 60.99 23.92
CA PRO A 535 48.49 62.10 23.37
C PRO A 535 47.54 62.97 22.55
N VAL A 536 47.33 64.20 23.01
CA VAL A 536 46.65 65.26 22.26
C VAL A 536 47.47 65.52 21.01
N VAL A 537 47.01 65.01 19.86
CA VAL A 537 47.49 65.48 18.57
C VAL A 537 46.87 66.85 18.36
N ASN A 538 47.63 67.90 18.69
CA ASN A 538 47.32 69.27 18.30
C ASN A 538 47.25 69.32 16.77
N THR A 539 46.04 69.40 16.25
CA THR A 539 45.76 69.77 14.87
C THR A 539 45.49 71.27 14.89
N ASP A 540 46.52 72.05 14.56
CA ASP A 540 46.55 73.48 14.20
C ASP A 540 48.06 73.84 14.20
N VAL A 541 48.77 74.22 13.14
CA VAL A 541 48.52 75.14 12.03
C VAL A 541 49.58 74.87 10.96
N VAL A 542 49.22 74.75 9.67
CA VAL A 542 49.78 75.54 8.54
C VAL A 542 48.73 75.56 7.43
N GLN A 543 47.95 76.62 7.38
CA GLN A 543 47.38 77.14 6.13
C GLN A 543 48.45 77.95 5.38
N LEU A 544 48.22 78.15 4.08
CA LEU A 544 48.81 79.07 3.07
C LEU A 544 49.24 78.23 1.86
N ASP A 545 48.82 78.43 0.62
CA ASP A 545 47.82 79.27 -0.03
C ASP A 545 47.73 78.70 -1.47
N ASP A 546 46.51 78.51 -2.00
CA ASP A 546 46.30 78.35 -3.43
C ASP A 546 46.21 79.74 -4.08
N LYS A 547 47.05 80.02 -5.09
CA LYS A 547 46.63 80.58 -6.40
C LYS A 547 47.78 80.84 -7.38
N ASP A 548 47.52 80.36 -8.60
CA ASP A 548 47.87 80.91 -9.92
C ASP A 548 49.35 81.16 -10.27
N ASN A 549 49.90 80.36 -11.20
CA ASN A 549 50.11 80.83 -12.58
C ASN A 549 50.67 79.74 -13.52
N ILE A 550 49.98 79.65 -14.65
CA ILE A 550 50.36 79.02 -15.92
C ILE A 550 51.61 79.74 -16.47
N GLU A 551 52.60 78.99 -16.98
CA GLU A 551 53.04 78.97 -18.39
C GLU A 551 54.52 78.52 -18.58
N ASN A 552 54.69 77.79 -19.68
CA ASN A 552 55.88 77.72 -20.55
C ASN A 552 57.09 76.85 -20.20
N SER A 553 57.10 75.69 -20.87
CA SER A 553 58.04 75.31 -21.94
C SER A 553 59.54 75.44 -21.68
N GLY A 554 60.20 74.29 -21.64
CA GLY A 554 61.65 74.18 -21.78
C GLY A 554 62.01 72.77 -22.23
N GLU A 555 61.97 72.55 -23.53
CA GLU A 555 62.60 71.42 -24.22
C GLU A 555 64.07 71.27 -23.79
N ASN A 556 64.52 70.03 -23.61
CA ASN A 556 65.78 69.58 -24.20
C ASN A 556 65.88 68.04 -24.20
N CYS A 557 65.83 67.48 -25.42
CA CYS A 557 66.49 66.24 -25.82
C CYS A 557 67.94 66.20 -25.30
N SER A 558 68.59 65.06 -25.06
CA SER A 558 68.97 64.05 -26.05
C SER A 558 69.67 62.88 -25.31
N VAL A 559 69.31 61.61 -25.56
CA VAL A 559 69.98 60.63 -26.44
C VAL A 559 71.21 59.93 -25.82
N ASP A 560 71.10 58.62 -25.61
CA ASP A 560 71.96 57.53 -26.14
C ASP A 560 71.37 56.17 -25.66
N LYS A 561 70.71 55.38 -26.53
CA LYS A 561 71.25 54.28 -27.39
C LYS A 561 71.98 53.19 -26.56
N VAL A 562 71.65 51.89 -26.61
CA VAL A 562 71.74 50.89 -27.71
C VAL A 562 71.02 49.61 -27.19
N GLU A 563 69.97 49.07 -27.84
CA GLU A 563 69.98 47.88 -28.75
C GLU A 563 70.53 46.58 -28.10
N ASN A 564 69.81 45.47 -27.98
CA ASN A 564 69.34 44.47 -28.99
C ASN A 564 68.66 43.32 -28.20
N SER A 565 67.79 42.42 -28.66
CA SER A 565 67.24 42.04 -29.97
C SER A 565 66.21 40.90 -29.73
N ASP A 566 65.15 40.87 -30.54
CA ASP A 566 64.41 39.72 -31.12
C ASP A 566 63.79 38.63 -30.18
N THR A 567 62.50 38.27 -30.27
CA THR A 567 61.81 37.74 -31.47
C THR A 567 60.29 37.68 -31.26
N ASP A 568 59.58 37.88 -32.37
CA ASP A 568 58.13 37.74 -32.61
C ASP A 568 57.51 36.37 -32.28
N LYS A 569 56.21 36.35 -31.95
CA LYS A 569 55.14 35.85 -32.84
C LYS A 569 53.73 35.96 -32.25
N ASP A 570 52.89 36.69 -32.98
CA ASP A 570 51.43 36.68 -32.95
C ASP A 570 50.83 35.30 -33.23
N PHE A 571 49.65 35.00 -32.68
CA PHE A 571 48.58 34.31 -33.41
C PHE A 571 47.18 34.63 -32.82
N VAL A 572 46.29 35.06 -33.73
CA VAL A 572 44.87 35.44 -33.58
C VAL A 572 43.95 34.19 -33.57
N PRO A 573 42.75 34.21 -32.96
CA PRO A 573 41.82 33.08 -32.94
C PRO A 573 40.93 33.02 -34.19
N ILE A 574 40.61 31.81 -34.66
CA ILE A 574 39.62 31.56 -35.71
C ILE A 574 38.38 30.87 -35.08
N VAL A 575 37.25 31.51 -35.34
CA VAL A 575 35.87 31.04 -35.20
C VAL A 575 35.57 30.07 -36.34
N GLU A 576 34.92 28.95 -36.08
CA GLU A 576 34.12 28.28 -37.12
C GLU A 576 32.93 27.52 -36.53
N GLN A 577 31.80 27.68 -37.24
CA GLN A 577 30.48 27.12 -37.01
C GLN A 577 30.43 25.65 -37.43
N SER A 578 29.69 24.83 -36.68
CA SER A 578 28.87 23.69 -37.13
C SER A 578 28.01 23.21 -35.97
#